data_AF-A0AA42Z4K4-F1
#
_entry.id   AF-A0AA42Z4K4-F1
#
_cell.length_a   1.000
_cell.length_b   1.000
_cell.length_c   1.000
_cell.angle_alpha   90.00
_cell.angle_beta   90.00
_cell.angle_gamma   90.00
#
_symmetry.space_group_name_H-M   'P 1'
#
loop_
_entity.id
_entity.type
_entity.pdbx_description
1 polymer ?
#
loop_
_entity_poly.entity_id
_entity_poly.type
_entity_poly.pdbx_seq_one_letter_code
_entity_poly.pdbx_strand_id
1 'polypeptide(L)' 'MIKKVAFIGHRVQDMERAKQFYGDLLGLKKTAEHEGKWCEFDTPEENGVMLHEIAPHRAK' A
#
# COMPACT_ATOMS: atom_id res chain seq x y z
N MET A 1 4.66 -23.41 -12.09
CA MET A 1 5.00 -22.30 -13.01
C MET A 1 4.34 -21.03 -12.48
N ILE A 2 5.09 -19.95 -12.30
CA ILE A 2 4.56 -18.66 -11.81
C ILE A 2 3.90 -17.92 -12.98
N LYS A 3 2.70 -17.34 -12.78
CA LYS A 3 1.92 -16.71 -13.85
C LYS A 3 2.02 -15.19 -13.89
N LYS A 4 1.95 -14.52 -12.72
CA LYS A 4 2.12 -13.06 -12.57
C LYS A 4 2.42 -12.70 -11.12
N VAL A 5 2.86 -11.46 -10.90
CA VAL A 5 2.89 -10.85 -9.56
C VAL A 5 1.48 -10.34 -9.26
N ALA A 6 0.90 -10.81 -8.16
CA ALA A 6 -0.44 -10.38 -7.74
C ALA A 6 -0.41 -9.03 -7.01
N PHE A 7 0.58 -8.83 -6.14
CA PHE A 7 0.75 -7.61 -5.37
C PHE A 7 2.20 -7.42 -4.95
N ILE A 8 2.56 -6.17 -4.68
CA ILE A 8 3.78 -5.80 -3.95
C ILE A 8 3.42 -5.24 -2.57
N GLY A 9 4.15 -5.67 -1.55
CA GLY A 9 4.06 -5.09 -0.21
C GLY A 9 5.02 -3.92 -0.08
N HIS A 10 4.51 -2.72 0.22
CA HIS A 10 5.31 -1.54 0.48
C HIS A 10 5.12 -1.09 1.93
N ARG A 11 6.24 -0.98 2.65
CA ARG A 11 6.23 -0.57 4.05
C ARG A 11 6.31 0.94 4.14
N VAL A 12 5.40 1.56 4.87
CA VAL A 12 5.30 3.02 4.96
C VAL A 12 5.44 3.50 6.41
N GLN A 13 6.00 4.69 6.60
CA GLN A 13 6.19 5.27 7.95
C GLN A 13 4.96 6.07 8.42
N ASP A 14 4.14 6.52 7.47
CA ASP A 14 2.96 7.33 7.71
C ASP A 14 1.87 6.87 6.74
N MET A 15 0.87 6.17 7.27
CA MET A 15 -0.19 5.58 6.45
C MET A 15 -1.08 6.65 5.79
N GLU A 16 -1.33 7.77 6.46
CA GLU A 16 -2.17 8.84 5.91
C GLU A 16 -1.49 9.52 4.72
N ARG A 17 -0.21 9.88 4.86
CA ARG A 17 0.58 10.45 3.76
C ARG A 17 0.71 9.49 2.59
N ALA A 18 0.88 8.20 2.88
CA ALA A 18 0.96 7.19 1.82
C ALA A 18 -0.37 7.04 1.09
N LYS A 19 -1.51 7.03 1.80
CA LYS A 19 -2.84 7.01 1.17
C LYS A 19 -3.07 8.21 0.26
N GLN A 20 -2.66 9.42 0.67
CA GLN A 20 -2.72 10.61 -0.19
C GLN A 20 -1.85 10.48 -1.43
N PHE A 21 -0.63 9.96 -1.29
CA PHE A 21 0.26 9.75 -2.43
C PHE A 21 -0.31 8.73 -3.43
N TYR A 22 -0.68 7.54 -2.96
CA TYR A 22 -1.14 6.46 -3.85
C TYR A 22 -2.56 6.72 -4.37
N GLY A 23 -3.47 7.22 -3.54
CA GLY A 23 -4.86 7.49 -3.91
C GLY A 23 -5.03 8.79 -4.68
N ASP A 24 -4.59 9.92 -4.09
CA ASP A 24 -4.92 11.24 -4.62
C ASP A 24 -3.94 11.69 -5.70
N LEU A 25 -2.64 11.53 -5.47
CA LEU A 25 -1.61 11.99 -6.41
C LEU A 25 -1.45 11.03 -7.60
N LEU A 26 -1.38 9.72 -7.34
CA LEU A 26 -1.25 8.72 -8.40
C LEU A 26 -2.60 8.28 -8.99
N GLY A 27 -3.72 8.62 -8.33
CA GLY A 27 -5.06 8.26 -8.80
C GLY A 27 -5.38 6.77 -8.66
N LEU A 28 -4.66 6.02 -7.80
CA LEU A 28 -4.92 4.58 -7.66
C LEU A 28 -6.21 4.35 -6.87
N LYS A 29 -6.94 3.32 -7.29
CA LYS A 29 -8.21 2.97 -6.65
C LYS A 29 -7.94 2.17 -5.38
N LYS A 30 -8.35 2.70 -4.23
CA LYS A 30 -8.36 1.95 -2.96
C LYS A 30 -9.34 0.78 -3.04
N THR A 31 -8.88 -0.42 -2.69
CA THR A 31 -9.68 -1.65 -2.76
C THR A 31 -10.00 -2.23 -1.39
N ALA A 32 -9.10 -2.10 -0.43
CA ALA A 32 -9.29 -2.56 0.94
C ALA A 32 -8.48 -1.71 1.93
N GLU A 33 -8.94 -1.64 3.17
CA GLU A 33 -8.25 -0.98 4.28
C GLU A 33 -8.66 -1.66 5.59
N HIS A 34 -7.70 -1.85 6.49
CA HIS A 34 -7.96 -2.38 7.83
C HIS A 34 -7.39 -1.44 8.89
N GLU A 35 -8.26 -0.58 9.43
CA GLU A 35 -8.02 0.24 10.63
C GLU A 35 -6.64 0.92 10.66
N GLY A 36 -6.17 1.43 9.52
CA GLY A 36 -4.86 2.08 9.39
C GLY A 36 -3.63 1.16 9.43
N LYS A 37 -3.78 -0.15 9.71
CA LYS A 37 -2.66 -1.12 9.75
C LYS A 37 -2.15 -1.45 8.36
N TRP A 38 -3.07 -1.61 7.40
CA TRP A 38 -2.74 -1.82 6.01
C TRP A 38 -3.84 -1.28 5.08
N CYS A 39 -3.44 -0.94 3.86
CA CYS A 39 -4.31 -0.41 2.81
C CYS A 39 -3.87 -0.96 1.46
N GLU A 40 -4.82 -1.34 0.61
CA GLU A 40 -4.56 -1.88 -0.73
C GLU A 40 -5.08 -0.94 -1.82
N PHE A 41 -4.34 -0.90 -2.93
CA PHE A 41 -4.67 -0.15 -4.12
C PHE A 41 -4.52 -1.03 -5.36
N ASP A 42 -5.45 -0.92 -6.30
CA ASP A 42 -5.31 -1.47 -7.64
C ASP A 42 -4.42 -0.56 -8.50
N THR A 43 -3.58 -1.17 -9.32
CA THR A 43 -2.89 -0.48 -10.41
C THR A 43 -3.63 -0.67 -11.73
N PRO A 44 -3.31 0.13 -12.76
CA PRO A 44 -3.87 -0.05 -14.11
C PRO A 44 -3.58 -1.42 -14.75
N GLU A 45 -2.60 -2.18 -14.25
CA GLU A 45 -2.19 -3.48 -14.79
C GLU A 45 -2.83 -4.68 -14.06
N GLU A 46 -3.90 -4.47 -13.28
CA GLU A 46 -4.58 -5.52 -12.52
C GLU A 46 -3.65 -6.28 -11.56
N ASN A 47 -2.66 -5.56 -11.02
CA ASN A 47 -1.88 -5.96 -9.86
C ASN A 47 -2.11 -4.97 -8.71
N GLY A 48 -1.70 -5.34 -7.50
CA GLY A 48 -1.97 -4.57 -6.29
C GLY A 48 -0.73 -3.96 -5.65
N VAL A 49 -0.91 -2.85 -4.94
CA VAL A 49 0.03 -2.33 -3.96
C VAL A 49 -0.61 -2.43 -2.58
N MET A 50 -0.01 -3.21 -1.68
CA MET A 50 -0.39 -3.28 -0.27
C MET A 50 0.56 -2.40 0.53
N LEU A 51 0.03 -1.35 1.14
CA LEU A 51 0.72 -0.54 2.13
C LEU A 51 0.58 -1.19 3.50
N HIS A 52 1.66 -1.28 4.27
CA HIS A 52 1.58 -1.62 5.68
C HIS A 52 2.48 -0.71 6.51
N GLU A 53 2.00 -0.29 7.68
CA GLU A 53 2.76 0.63 8.52
C GLU A 53 3.97 -0.08 9.14
N ILE A 54 5.13 0.57 9.11
CA ILE A 54 6.29 0.15 9.88
C ILE A 54 6.12 0.73 11.29
N ALA A 55 6.09 -0.12 12.32
CA ALA A 55 6.21 0.35 13.69
C ALA A 55 7.45 1.26 13.80
N PRO A 56 7.36 2.43 14.45
CA PRO A 56 8.47 3.37 14.51
C PRO A 56 9.73 2.62 14.95
N HIS A 57 10.79 2.78 14.16
CA HIS A 57 12.09 2.18 14.46
C HIS A 57 12.49 2.65 15.87
N ARG A 58 12.40 1.76 16.87
CA ARG A 58 13.01 2.02 18.17
C ARG A 58 14.51 2.09 17.91
N ALA A 59 15.04 3.30 17.74
CA ALA A 59 16.45 3.54 17.90
C ALA A 59 16.81 3.03 19.30
N LYS A 60 17.69 2.02 19.34
CA LYS A 60 18.30 1.55 20.57
C LYS A 60 19.29 2.59 21.08
#